data_AF-A0ABD0NW56-F1
#
_entry.id   AF-A0ABD0NW56-F1
#
_cell.length_a   1.000
_cell.length_b   1.000
_cell.length_c   1.000
_cell.angle_alpha   90.00
_cell.angle_beta   90.00
_cell.angle_gamma   90.00
#
_symmetry.space_group_name_H-M   'P 1'
#
loop_
_entity.id
_entity.type
_entity.pdbx_description
1 polymer ?
#
loop_
_entity_poly.entity_id
_entity_poly.type
_entity_poly.pdbx_seq_one_letter_code
_entity_poly.pdbx_strand_id
1 'polypeptide(L)' 'VMQVVKEQITRALTIKPNSLDQFKSRLQNLSYTEILKLRQSERMNQEDFQSRPIL' A
#
# COMPACT_ATOMS: atom_id res chain seq x y z
N VAL A 1 -3.83 -5.25 -14.13
CA VAL A 1 -2.37 -5.27 -13.85
C VAL A 1 -1.81 -3.84 -13.67
N MET A 2 -2.00 -2.93 -14.63
CA MET A 2 -1.37 -1.59 -14.59
C MET A 2 -1.73 -0.74 -13.35
N GLN A 3 -2.95 -0.85 -12.81
CA GLN A 3 -3.33 -0.15 -11.58
C GLN A 3 -2.50 -0.58 -10.36
N VAL A 4 -2.17 -1.86 -10.26
CA VAL A 4 -1.36 -2.39 -9.14
C VAL A 4 0.08 -1.89 -9.26
N VAL A 5 0.63 -1.84 -10.48
CA VAL A 5 1.96 -1.29 -10.73
C VAL A 5 2.03 0.19 -10.36
N LYS A 6 1.03 0.99 -10.74
CA LYS A 6 0.96 2.40 -10.35
C LYS A 6 0.94 2.55 -8.82
N GLU A 7 0.17 1.73 -8.12
CA GLU A 7 0.10 1.77 -6.67
C GLU A 7 1.41 1.36 -5.99
N GLN A 8 2.09 0.31 -6.48
CA GLN A 8 3.41 -0.07 -6.01
C GLN A 8 4.40 1.10 -6.10
N ILE A 9 4.41 1.79 -7.23
CA ILE A 9 5.26 2.98 -7.45
C ILE A 9 4.86 4.09 -6.48
N THR A 10 3.58 4.45 -6.39
CA THR A 10 3.13 5.53 -5.50
C THR A 10 3.48 5.24 -4.04
N ARG A 11 3.20 4.02 -3.53
CA ARG A 11 3.53 3.62 -2.15
C ARG A 11 5.05 3.57 -1.91
N ALA A 12 5.84 3.17 -2.89
CA ALA A 12 7.30 3.19 -2.80
C ALA A 12 7.89 4.61 -2.80
N LEU A 13 7.22 5.58 -3.43
CA LEU A 13 7.64 6.98 -3.41
C LEU A 13 7.28 7.69 -2.10
N THR A 14 6.24 7.25 -1.37
CA THR A 14 5.84 7.85 -0.08
C THR A 14 6.96 7.83 0.96
N ILE A 15 7.86 6.85 0.90
CA ILE A 15 9.00 6.74 1.83
C ILE A 15 10.19 7.64 1.45
N LYS A 16 10.09 8.43 0.37
CA LYS A 16 11.14 9.32 -0.16
C LYS A 16 12.50 8.62 -0.24
N PRO A 17 12.64 7.59 -1.11
CA PRO A 17 13.89 6.85 -1.21
C PRO A 17 15.02 7.78 -1.69
N ASN A 18 16.20 7.65 -1.06
CA ASN A 18 17.38 8.46 -1.35
C ASN A 18 18.24 7.87 -2.49
N SER A 19 17.88 6.69 -2.99
CA SER A 19 18.56 6.05 -4.12
C SER A 19 17.61 5.15 -4.91
N LEU A 20 17.99 4.87 -6.15
CA LEU A 20 17.26 3.92 -6.99
C LEU A 20 17.30 2.49 -6.41
N ASP A 21 18.37 2.12 -5.70
CA ASP A 21 18.45 0.79 -5.08
C ASP A 21 17.52 0.66 -3.88
N GLN A 22 17.38 1.73 -3.08
CA GLN A 22 16.38 1.77 -2.01
C GLN A 22 14.96 1.70 -2.60
N PHE A 23 14.70 2.40 -3.71
CA PHE A 23 13.42 2.32 -4.41
C PHE A 23 13.14 0.91 -4.96
N LYS A 24 14.11 0.27 -5.62
CA LYS A 24 13.99 -1.11 -6.11
C LYS A 24 13.73 -2.10 -4.98
N SER A 25 14.49 -2.00 -3.89
CA SER A 25 14.28 -2.83 -2.70
C SER A 25 12.87 -2.65 -2.12
N ARG A 26 12.36 -1.41 -2.12
CA ARG A 26 10.98 -1.16 -1.68
C ARG A 26 9.94 -1.77 -2.62
N LEU A 27 10.12 -1.68 -3.93
CA LEU A 27 9.24 -2.32 -4.91
C LEU A 27 9.23 -3.85 -4.78
N GLN A 28 10.38 -4.47 -4.53
CA GLN A 28 10.47 -5.92 -4.29
C GLN A 28 9.63 -6.37 -3.08
N ASN A 29 9.58 -5.55 -2.04
CA ASN A 29 8.76 -5.80 -0.85
C ASN A 29 7.26 -5.55 -1.09
N LEU A 30 6.88 -4.78 -2.11
CA LEU A 30 5.49 -4.51 -2.49
C LEU A 30 5.03 -5.50 -3.56
N SER A 31 5.12 -6.80 -3.29
CA SER A 31 4.62 -7.83 -4.21
C SER A 31 3.12 -7.67 -4.50
N TYR A 32 2.62 -8.27 -5.58
CA TYR A 32 1.18 -8.24 -5.91
C TYR A 32 0.31 -8.68 -4.72
N THR A 33 0.69 -9.78 -4.06
CA THR A 33 0.01 -10.30 -2.87
C THR A 33 0.03 -9.29 -1.72
N GLU A 34 1.16 -8.60 -1.53
CA GLU A 34 1.29 -7.63 -0.45
C GLU A 34 0.41 -6.40 -0.69
N ILE A 35 0.30 -5.93 -1.94
CA ILE A 35 -0.64 -4.87 -2.31
C ILE A 35 -2.09 -5.28 -2.03
N LEU A 36 -2.46 -6.52 -2.35
CA LEU A 36 -3.82 -6.99 -2.07
C LEU A 36 -4.11 -7.06 -0.56
N LYS A 37 -3.14 -7.53 0.24
CA LYS A 37 -3.27 -7.52 1.71
C LYS A 37 -3.43 -6.10 2.25
N LEU A 38 -2.64 -5.14 1.79
CA LEU A 38 -2.74 -3.74 2.21
C LEU A 38 -4.12 -3.16 1.93
N ARG A 39 -4.66 -3.37 0.71
CA ARG A 39 -6.03 -2.95 0.36
C ARG A 39 -7.10 -3.61 1.20
N GLN A 40 -6.91 -4.88 1.56
CA GLN A 40 -7.83 -5.59 2.45
C GLN A 40 -7.79 -4.98 3.86
N SER A 41 -6.61 -4.75 4.42
CA SER A 41 -6.45 -4.12 5.73
C SER A 41 -7.02 -2.70 5.75
N GLU A 42 -6.83 -1.91 4.69
CA GLU A 42 -7.40 -0.57 4.56
C GLU A 42 -8.94 -0.59 4.55
N ARG A 43 -9.55 -1.54 3.83
CA ARG A 43 -11.00 -1.74 3.85
C ARG A 43 -11.51 -2.13 5.23
N MET A 44 -10.88 -3.13 5.87
CA MET A 44 -11.28 -3.57 7.20
C MET A 44 -11.15 -2.44 8.23
N ASN A 45 -10.08 -1.64 8.16
CA ASN A 45 -9.89 -0.51 9.07
C ASN A 45 -10.92 0.60 8.84
N GLN A 46 -11.36 0.78 7.60
CA GLN A 46 -12.43 1.72 7.27
C GLN A 46 -13.81 1.23 7.73
N GLU A 47 -14.10 -0.07 7.57
CA GLU A 47 -15.31 -0.71 8.09
C GLU A 47 -15.36 -0.68 9.63
N ASP A 48 -14.23 -0.91 10.31
CA ASP A 48 -14.14 -0.77 11.77
C ASP A 48 -14.44 0.65 12.23
N PHE A 49 -13.96 1.66 11.50
CA PHE A 49 -14.24 3.07 11.79
C PHE A 49 -15.72 3.43 11.57
N GLN A 50 -16.36 2.88 10.53
CA GLN A 50 -17.77 3.11 10.23
C GLN A 50 -18.73 2.34 11.16
N SER A 51 -18.29 1.23 11.75
CA SER A 51 -19.10 0.37 12.63
C SER A 51 -19.15 0.86 14.09
N ARG A 52 -18.34 1.87 14.45
CA ARG A 52 -18.37 2.47 15.79
C ARG A 52 -19.64 3.33 15.91
N PRO A 53 -20.46 3.15 16.96
CA PRO A 53 -21.64 3.98 17.16
C PRO A 53 -21.18 5.43 17.27
N ILE A 54 -21.83 6.29 16.49
CA ILE A 54 -21.64 7.75 16.59
C ILE A 54 -22.13 8.14 18.00
N LEU A 55 -21.20 8.52 18.88
CA LEU A 55 -21.50 9.08 20.21
C LEU A 55 -21.85 10.57 20.08
#